data_AF-A0A1E5FVD5-F1
#
_entry.id   AF-A0A1E5FVD5-F1
#
_cell.length_a   1.000
_cell.length_b   1.000
_cell.length_c   1.000
_cell.angle_alpha   90.00
_cell.angle_beta   90.00
_cell.angle_gamma   90.00
#
_symmetry.space_group_name_H-M   'P 1'
#
loop_
_entity.id
_entity.type
_entity.pdbx_description
1 polymer ?
#
loop_
_entity_poly.entity_id
_entity_poly.type
_entity_poly.pdbx_seq_one_letter_code
_entity_poly.pdbx_strand_id
1 'polypeptide(L)' 'MTFQDAQMMEVKQVRVRLMVEADHLVNTALDNGVDEIPFRQYRQALRDIPQTYSNPEDVVWPQKPSLPQASA' A
#
# COMPACT_ATOMS: atom_id res chain seq x y z
N MET A 1 -25.46 -8.20 -5.20
CA MET A 1 -24.31 -7.61 -4.50
C MET A 1 -24.65 -7.58 -3.03
N THR A 2 -23.89 -8.30 -2.21
CA THR A 2 -24.07 -8.34 -0.75
C THR A 2 -23.42 -7.14 -0.08
N PHE A 3 -23.71 -6.92 1.21
CA PHE A 3 -23.03 -5.90 2.01
C PHE A 3 -21.51 -6.14 2.07
N GLN A 4 -21.09 -7.40 2.23
CA GLN A 4 -19.68 -7.77 2.21
C GLN A 4 -19.02 -7.50 0.85
N ASP A 5 -19.71 -7.72 -0.27
CA ASP A 5 -19.19 -7.38 -1.60
C ASP A 5 -18.94 -5.87 -1.74
N ALA A 6 -19.83 -5.05 -1.19
CA ALA A 6 -19.70 -3.59 -1.20
C ALA A 6 -18.49 -3.13 -0.37
N GLN A 7 -18.34 -3.66 0.84
CA GLN A 7 -17.19 -3.37 1.69
C GLN A 7 -15.87 -3.85 1.05
N MET A 8 -15.84 -5.03 0.42
CA MET A 8 -14.66 -5.49 -0.31
C MET A 8 -14.35 -4.63 -1.54
N MET A 9 -15.35 -4.01 -2.16
CA MET A 9 -15.13 -3.03 -3.21
C MET A 9 -14.45 -1.78 -2.64
N GLU A 10 -14.85 -1.29 -1.46
CA GLU A 10 -14.19 -0.17 -0.78
C GLU A 10 -12.73 -0.50 -0.43
N VAL A 11 -12.46 -1.69 0.13
CA VAL A 11 -11.09 -2.17 0.39
C VAL A 11 -10.24 -2.12 -0.88
N LYS A 12 -10.78 -2.61 -2.02
CA LYS A 12 -10.07 -2.57 -3.30
C LYS A 12 -9.81 -1.14 -3.78
N GLN A 13 -10.71 -0.19 -3.53
CA GLN A 13 -10.51 1.22 -3.88
C GLN A 13 -9.42 1.88 -3.03
N VAL A 14 -9.45 1.66 -1.71
CA VAL A 14 -8.40 2.15 -0.79
C VAL A 14 -7.05 1.57 -1.19
N ARG A 15 -6.99 0.27 -1.46
CA ARG A 15 -5.78 -0.42 -1.94
C ARG A 15 -5.20 0.23 -3.19
N VAL A 16 -6.03 0.55 -4.20
CA VAL A 16 -5.57 1.22 -5.42
C VAL A 16 -4.91 2.56 -5.09
N ARG A 17 -5.53 3.39 -4.25
CA ARG A 17 -4.97 4.70 -3.86
C ARG A 17 -3.63 4.55 -3.16
N LEU A 18 -3.53 3.64 -2.19
CA LEU A 18 -2.29 3.39 -1.46
C LEU A 18 -1.18 2.80 -2.36
N MET A 19 -1.53 1.99 -3.35
CA MET A 19 -0.55 1.45 -4.31
C MET A 19 0.05 2.54 -5.20
N VAL A 20 -0.75 3.52 -5.62
CA VAL A 20 -0.26 4.69 -6.38
C VAL A 20 0.68 5.53 -5.51
N GLU A 21 0.31 5.79 -4.26
CA GLU A 21 1.18 6.48 -3.32
C GLU A 21 2.50 5.72 -3.07
N ALA A 22 2.44 4.40 -2.90
CA ALA A 22 3.61 3.56 -2.75
C ALA A 22 4.52 3.62 -4.00
N ASP A 23 3.94 3.69 -5.19
CA ASP A 23 4.68 3.86 -6.44
C ASP A 23 5.44 5.19 -6.46
N HIS A 24 4.78 6.29 -6.08
CA HIS A 24 5.44 7.59 -5.93
C HIS A 24 6.61 7.52 -4.94
N LEU A 25 6.45 6.85 -3.79
CA LEU A 25 7.55 6.68 -2.83
C LEU A 25 8.73 5.89 -3.39
N VAL A 26 8.47 4.83 -4.17
CA VAL A 26 9.53 4.09 -4.86
C VAL A 26 10.30 5.01 -5.80
N ASN A 27 9.60 5.80 -6.61
CA ASN A 27 10.24 6.73 -7.54
C ASN A 27 11.01 7.82 -6.80
N THR A 28 10.43 8.42 -5.75
CA THR A 28 11.12 9.42 -4.92
C THR A 28 12.36 8.84 -4.21
N ALA A 29 12.31 7.58 -3.77
CA ALA A 29 13.47 6.92 -3.18
C ALA A 29 14.60 6.77 -4.21
N LEU A 30 14.27 6.32 -5.42
CA LEU A 30 15.22 6.20 -6.54
C LEU A 30 15.80 7.56 -6.93
N ASP A 31 14.97 8.59 -7.07
CA ASP A 31 15.40 9.94 -7.46
C ASP A 31 16.36 10.56 -6.43
N ASN A 32 16.15 10.27 -5.14
CA ASN A 32 17.00 10.74 -4.05
C ASN A 32 18.20 9.82 -3.75
N GLY A 33 18.35 8.70 -4.48
CA GLY A 33 19.43 7.73 -4.27
C GLY A 33 19.37 7.03 -2.91
N VAL A 34 18.18 6.88 -2.33
CA VAL A 34 17.95 6.14 -1.07
C VAL A 34 17.34 4.76 -1.34
N ASP A 35 17.41 3.87 -0.34
CA ASP A 35 16.91 2.49 -0.48
C ASP A 35 15.41 2.45 -0.80
N GLU A 36 15.06 1.93 -1.98
CA GLU A 36 13.68 1.82 -2.43
C GLU A 36 12.98 0.52 -1.98
N ILE A 37 13.74 -0.45 -1.44
CA ILE A 37 13.25 -1.79 -1.09
C ILE A 37 12.04 -1.74 -0.13
N PRO A 38 12.04 -0.94 0.96
CA PRO A 38 10.91 -0.88 1.89
C PRO A 38 9.60 -0.43 1.20
N PHE A 39 9.70 0.50 0.25
CA PHE A 39 8.54 1.01 -0.48
C PHE A 39 8.01 -0.03 -1.49
N ARG A 40 8.90 -0.80 -2.12
CA ARG A 40 8.50 -1.93 -2.98
C ARG A 40 7.80 -3.03 -2.20
N GLN A 41 8.31 -3.38 -1.02
CA GLN A 41 7.70 -4.36 -0.12
C GLN A 41 6.32 -3.88 0.36
N TYR A 42 6.20 -2.61 0.75
CA TYR A 42 4.92 -1.99 1.10
C TYR A 42 3.91 -2.06 -0.07
N ARG A 43 4.31 -1.69 -1.29
CA ARG A 43 3.45 -1.78 -2.48
C ARG A 43 3.00 -3.22 -2.76
N GLN A 44 3.87 -4.20 -2.54
CA GLN A 44 3.54 -5.60 -2.74
C GLN A 44 2.55 -6.10 -1.68
N ALA A 45 2.77 -5.78 -0.40
CA ALA A 45 1.84 -6.12 0.67
C ALA A 45 0.43 -5.54 0.41
N LEU A 46 0.33 -4.32 -0.11
CA LEU A 46 -0.95 -3.73 -0.54
C LEU A 46 -1.59 -4.53 -1.68
N ARG A 47 -0.83 -4.93 -2.70
CA ARG A 47 -1.33 -5.71 -3.84
C ARG A 47 -1.96 -7.04 -3.38
N ASP A 48 -1.39 -7.65 -2.34
CA ASP A 48 -1.76 -8.98 -1.88
C ASP A 48 -3.02 -8.99 -0.98
N ILE A 49 -3.50 -7.82 -0.52
CA ILE A 49 -4.67 -7.70 0.36
C ILE A 49 -5.91 -8.45 -0.17
N PRO A 50 -6.37 -8.26 -1.43
CA PRO A 50 -7.58 -8.94 -1.91
C PRO A 50 -7.42 -10.45 -2.11
N GLN A 51 -6.18 -10.98 -2.12
CA GLN A 51 -5.90 -12.41 -2.17
C GLN A 51 -5.74 -13.01 -0.78
N THR A 52 -5.34 -12.19 0.20
CA THR A 52 -5.09 -12.62 1.58
C THR A 52 -6.36 -12.60 2.44
N TYR A 53 -7.24 -11.63 2.22
CA TYR A 53 -8.44 -11.44 3.03
C TYR A 53 -9.70 -11.71 2.21
N SER A 54 -10.58 -12.56 2.75
CA SER A 54 -11.93 -12.78 2.19
C SER A 54 -12.99 -11.92 2.88
N ASN A 55 -12.72 -11.46 4.10
CA ASN A 55 -13.60 -10.57 4.86
C ASN A 55 -12.99 -9.16 4.95
N PRO A 56 -13.78 -8.11 4.71
CA PRO A 56 -13.30 -6.73 4.74
C PRO A 56 -12.92 -6.25 6.14
N GLU A 57 -13.57 -6.76 7.18
CA GLU A 57 -13.32 -6.38 8.58
C GLU A 57 -12.01 -6.95 9.14
N ASP A 58 -11.49 -8.02 8.52
CA ASP A 58 -10.23 -8.67 8.91
C ASP A 58 -9.01 -7.99 8.27
N VAL A 59 -9.21 -7.03 7.35
CA VAL A 59 -8.12 -6.41 6.58
C VAL A 59 -7.20 -5.61 7.50
N VAL A 60 -5.95 -6.06 7.58
CA VAL A 60 -4.86 -5.31 8.21
C VAL A 60 -4.01 -4.63 7.14
N TRP A 61 -3.92 -3.30 7.20
CA TRP A 61 -3.10 -2.51 6.29
C TRP A 61 -1.63 -2.56 6.69
N PRO A 62 -0.69 -2.77 5.74
CA PRO A 62 0.73 -2.73 6.05
C PRO A 62 1.14 -1.33 6.52
N GLN A 63 2.12 -1.25 7.41
CA GLN A 63 2.62 0.03 7.89
C GLN A 63 3.37 0.76 6.77
N LYS A 64 3.02 2.03 6.55
CA LYS A 64 3.66 2.85 5.52
C LYS A 64 5.09 3.22 5.93
N PRO A 65 6.11 2.93 5.12
CA PRO A 65 7.49 3.36 5.39
C PRO A 65 7.64 4.88 5.20
N SER A 66 8.57 5.49 5.95
CA SER A 66 8.95 6.90 5.83
C SER A 66 10.21 7.06 4.98
N LEU A 67 10.24 8.09 4.15
CA LEU A 67 11.49 8.53 3.52
C LEU A 67 12.47 9.03 4.60
N PRO A 68 13.79 8.83 4.43
CA PRO A 68 14.78 9.45 5.30
C PRO A 68 14.57 10.97 5.31
N GLN A 69 14.55 11.58 6.50
CA GLN A 69 14.58 13.04 6.58
C GLN A 69 15.95 13.52 6.11
N ALA A 70 15.98 14.46 5.17
CA ALA A 70 17.19 15.22 4.91
C ALA A 70 17.61 15.86 6.24
N SER A 71 18.81 15.52 6.73
CA SER A 71 19.39 16.25 7.86
C SER A 71 19.55 17.70 7.42
N ALA A 72 18.88 18.61 8.11
CA ALA A 72 18.91 20.04 7.85
C ALA A 72 20.29 20.66 8.14
#